data_AF-A0A7W1LF00-F1
#
_entry.id   AF-A0A7W1LF00-F1
#
_cell.length_a   1.000
_cell.length_b   1.000
_cell.length_c   1.000
_cell.angle_alpha   90.00
_cell.angle_beta   90.00
_cell.angle_gamma   90.00
#
_symmetry.space_group_name_H-M   'P 1'
#
loop_
_entity.id
_entity.type
_entity.pdbx_description
1 polymer ?
#
loop_
_entity_poly.entity_id
_entity_poly.type
_entity_poly.pdbx_seq_one_letter_code
_entity_poly.pdbx_strand_id
1 'polypeptide(L)' 'MTNKTKIAHIKKDFPISELDNKSWEKAKEISIENYWSGKRAEVGRHAKAKLLWSDAAFYIRF' A
#
# COMPACT_ATOMS: atom_id res chain seq x y z
N MET A 1 -12.02 -11.74 -11.01
CA MET A 1 -10.97 -10.72 -11.20
C MET A 1 -9.92 -10.91 -10.14
N THR A 2 -8.66 -11.10 -10.52
CA THR A 2 -7.58 -11.28 -9.55
C THR A 2 -6.82 -9.96 -9.43
N ASN A 3 -7.08 -9.20 -8.37
CA ASN A 3 -6.37 -7.94 -8.08
C ASN A 3 -4.95 -8.28 -7.59
N LYS A 4 -4.06 -8.59 -8.52
CA LYS A 4 -2.63 -8.78 -8.23
C LYS A 4 -1.90 -7.45 -8.33
N THR A 5 -1.09 -7.14 -7.33
CA THR A 5 -0.19 -5.98 -7.35
C THR A 5 1.23 -6.43 -7.04
N LYS A 6 2.23 -5.78 -7.66
CA LYS A 6 3.63 -6.01 -7.36
C LYS A 6 4.03 -5.10 -6.21
N ILE A 7 4.63 -5.66 -5.18
CA ILE A 7 5.08 -4.91 -4.00
C ILE A 7 6.60 -4.76 -4.07
N ALA A 8 7.09 -3.53 -3.91
CA ALA A 8 8.51 -3.24 -3.98
C ALA A 8 9.23 -3.77 -2.74
N HIS A 9 10.35 -4.47 -2.97
CA HIS A 9 11.26 -4.89 -1.91
C HIS A 9 12.18 -3.73 -1.50
N ILE A 10 12.44 -3.60 -0.21
CA ILE A 10 13.42 -2.67 0.36
C ILE A 10 14.49 -3.46 1.13
N LYS A 11 15.75 -3.02 0.97
CA LYS A 11 16.89 -3.68 1.62
C LYS A 11 17.06 -3.31 3.09
N LYS A 12 16.55 -2.15 3.51
CA LYS A 12 16.73 -1.61 4.85
C LYS A 12 15.37 -1.22 5.41
N ASP A 13 15.06 -1.76 6.58
CA ASP A 13 13.89 -1.40 7.36
C ASP A 13 13.98 0.02 7.92
N PHE A 14 12.82 0.58 8.25
CA PHE A 14 12.70 1.88 8.88
C PHE A 14 11.56 1.87 9.90
N PRO A 15 11.61 2.70 10.96
CA PRO A 15 10.52 2.81 11.93
C PRO A 15 9.19 3.18 11.25
N ILE A 16 8.09 2.53 11.65
CA ILE A 16 6.75 2.81 11.09
C ILE A 16 6.28 4.25 11.30
N SER A 17 6.86 4.97 12.26
CA SER A 17 6.61 6.38 12.52
C SER A 17 7.23 7.32 11.48
N GLU A 18 8.20 6.86 10.68
CA GLU A 18 8.82 7.67 9.62
C GLU A 18 7.96 7.67 8.35
N LEU A 19 6.85 8.42 8.40
CA LEU A 19 5.92 8.50 7.28
C LEU A 19 6.54 9.17 6.03
N ASP A 20 7.55 10.04 6.20
CA ASP A 20 8.22 10.74 5.08
C ASP A 20 9.47 10.00 4.56
N ASN A 21 9.66 8.74 4.95
CA ASN A 21 10.80 7.95 4.47
C ASN A 21 10.75 7.79 2.93
N LYS A 22 11.86 8.11 2.26
CA LYS A 22 11.97 8.06 0.79
C LYS A 22 11.74 6.66 0.20
N SER A 23 11.84 5.61 0.99
CA SER A 23 11.49 4.25 0.56
C SER A 23 10.06 4.16 0.02
N TRP A 24 9.14 5.00 0.51
CA TRP A 24 7.76 5.07 0.03
C TRP A 24 7.62 5.54 -1.42
N GLU A 25 8.63 6.19 -2.01
CA GLU A 25 8.64 6.57 -3.43
C GLU A 25 8.75 5.35 -4.34
N LYS A 26 9.29 4.22 -3.84
CA LYS A 26 9.38 2.96 -4.58
C LYS A 26 8.05 2.20 -4.62
N ALA A 27 7.12 2.51 -3.71
CA ALA A 27 5.83 1.86 -3.65
C ALA A 27 4.89 2.43 -4.72
N LYS A 28 4.23 1.55 -5.46
CA LYS A 28 3.09 1.93 -6.28
C LYS A 28 1.90 2.27 -5.36
N GLU A 29 1.22 3.38 -5.65
CA GLU A 29 -0.05 3.72 -5.00
C GLU A 29 -1.18 2.82 -5.53
N ILE A 30 -1.97 2.28 -4.62
CA ILE A 30 -3.10 1.37 -4.89
C ILE A 30 -4.37 2.07 -4.46
N SER A 31 -5.29 2.31 -5.41
CA SER A 31 -6.62 2.82 -5.12
C SER A 31 -7.55 1.70 -4.64
N ILE A 32 -8.20 1.91 -3.51
CA ILE A 32 -9.21 1.02 -2.93
C ILE A 32 -10.55 1.74 -3.07
N GLU A 33 -11.27 1.41 -4.14
CA GLU A 33 -12.50 2.12 -4.55
C GLU A 33 -13.72 1.22 -4.56
N ASN A 34 -13.54 -0.08 -4.33
CA ASN A 34 -14.61 -1.07 -4.38
C ASN A 34 -14.73 -1.77 -3.03
N TYR A 35 -15.97 -2.08 -2.65
CA TYR A 35 -16.25 -3.00 -1.55
C TYR A 35 -15.80 -4.41 -1.90
N TRP A 36 -15.74 -5.27 -0.87
CA TRP A 36 -15.47 -6.70 -1.02
C TRP A 36 -16.45 -7.40 -1.98
N SER A 37 -17.67 -6.89 -2.11
CA SER A 37 -18.69 -7.37 -3.07
C SER A 37 -18.37 -7.04 -4.53
N GLY A 38 -17.30 -6.28 -4.80
CA GLY A 38 -16.92 -5.79 -6.12
C GLY A 38 -17.66 -4.52 -6.56
N LYS A 39 -18.70 -4.10 -5.83
CA LYS A 39 -19.39 -2.83 -6.09
C LYS A 39 -18.48 -1.65 -5.74
N ARG A 40 -18.51 -0.60 -6.57
CA ARG A 40 -17.84 0.67 -6.26
C ARG A 40 -18.39 1.25 -4.96
N ALA A 41 -17.49 1.65 -4.07
CA ALA A 41 -17.83 2.30 -2.81
C ALA A 41 -18.18 3.78 -3.04
N GLU A 42 -18.85 4.37 -2.06
CA GLU A 42 -19.07 5.83 -2.02
C GLU A 42 -17.73 6.56 -1.91
N VAL A 43 -17.63 7.76 -2.47
CA VAL A 43 -16.37 8.54 -2.55
C VAL A 43 -15.73 8.73 -1.18
N GLY A 44 -16.53 8.97 -0.13
CA GLY A 44 -16.03 9.13 1.25
C GLY A 44 -15.43 7.86 1.88
N ARG A 45 -15.50 6.71 1.18
CA ARG A 45 -14.90 5.43 1.60
C ARG A 45 -13.79 4.98 0.68
N HIS A 46 -13.38 5.81 -0.27
CA HIS A 46 -12.21 5.51 -1.09
C HIS A 46 -10.95 5.75 -0.26
N ALA A 47 -9.98 4.86 -0.41
CA ALA A 47 -8.68 4.98 0.24
C ALA A 47 -7.56 4.71 -0.76
N LYS A 48 -6.37 5.19 -0.43
CA LYS A 48 -5.15 4.92 -1.19
C LYS A 48 -4.17 4.24 -0.28
N ALA A 49 -3.51 3.19 -0.76
CA ALA A 49 -2.50 2.50 0.02
C ALA A 49 -1.17 2.41 -0.72
N LYS A 50 -0.07 2.44 0.03
CA LYS A 50 1.28 2.11 -0.42
C LYS A 50 1.78 0.90 0.35
N LEU A 51 2.39 -0.04 -0.37
CA LEU A 51 2.90 -1.30 0.19
C LEU A 51 4.39 -1.42 -0.12
N LEU A 52 5.16 -1.84 0.88
CA LEU A 52 6.56 -2.24 0.76
C LEU A 52 6.77 -3.54 1.52
N TRP A 53 7.81 -4.29 1.16
CA TRP A 53 8.22 -5.45 1.95
C TRP A 53 9.74 -5.51 2.08
N SER A 54 10.23 -6.07 3.16
CA SER A 54 11.63 -6.40 3.39
C SER A 54 11.73 -7.86 3.81
N ASP A 55 12.94 -8.33 4.09
CA ASP A 55 13.14 -9.69 4.59
C ASP A 55 12.61 -9.88 6.03
N ALA A 56 12.35 -8.79 6.76
CA ALA A 56 11.89 -8.83 8.14
C ALA A 56 10.46 -8.30 8.36
N ALA A 57 9.92 -7.48 7.45
CA ALA A 57 8.66 -6.78 7.67
C ALA A 57 7.84 -6.55 6.40
N PHE A 58 6.53 -6.41 6.61
CA PHE A 58 5.57 -6.00 5.58
C PHE A 58 4.94 -4.66 5.98
N TYR A 59 5.16 -3.63 5.16
CA TYR A 59 4.76 -2.26 5.46
C TYR A 59 3.50 -1.88 4.67
N ILE A 60 2.55 -1.26 5.37
CA ILE A 60 1.30 -0.78 4.82
C ILE A 60 1.08 0.66 5.29
N ARG A 61 0.83 1.57 4.35
CA ARG A 61 0.43 2.95 4.62
C ARG A 61 -0.85 3.27 3.86
N PHE A 62 -1.85 3.86 4.52
CA PHE A 62 -3.15 4.22 3.95
C PHE A 62 -3.68 5.53 4.54
#